data_AF-A0A9N9K5P9-F1
#
_entry.id   AF-A0A9N9K5P9-F1
#
_cell.length_a   1.000
_cell.length_b   1.000
_cell.length_c   1.000
_cell.angle_alpha   90.00
_cell.angle_beta   90.00
_cell.angle_gamma   90.00
#
_symmetry.space_group_name_H-M   'P 1'
#
loop_
_entity.id
_entity.type
_entity.pdbx_description
1 polymer ?
#
loop_
_entity_poly.entity_id
_entity_poly.type
_entity_poly.pdbx_seq_one_letter_code
_entity_poly.pdbx_strand_id
1 'polypeptide(L)'
;MCLKDNGLDPSHYVSAPGMFNDSLYKSSGVELKLMTDMDEYLIVKNGIRGGMTMACHKYAKANNLQCPNYKFSKPKSWVLYEDMNALYSGAMTQYMPTEILGKVSPEEVPDIQSIAPDTEIGYTLEVDLEAPVHLHDYFADYPLAPEKQIIPENWLSLYNEILVRDKNVGEGKYVSGEKLVQTLFTKKNYIVHYQAFQTYMKFGMKVTKIHSALKFRQSL
;
A
#
# COMPACT_ATOMS: atom_id res chain seq x y z
N MET A 1 4.43 -22.60 -21.59
CA MET A 1 3.66 -21.34 -21.54
C MET A 1 4.47 -20.27 -22.27
N CYS A 2 5.52 -19.68 -21.69
CA CYS A 2 6.27 -18.54 -22.27
C CYS A 2 6.73 -18.66 -23.73
N LEU A 3 7.34 -19.78 -24.16
CA LEU A 3 7.81 -19.91 -25.55
C LEU A 3 6.66 -20.06 -26.56
N LYS A 4 5.58 -20.76 -26.17
CA LYS A 4 4.41 -20.95 -27.04
C LYS A 4 3.51 -19.71 -27.08
N ASP A 5 3.33 -19.07 -25.92
CA ASP A 5 2.34 -18.00 -25.76
C ASP A 5 2.94 -16.61 -26.02
N ASN A 6 4.19 -16.40 -25.63
CA ASN A 6 4.87 -15.11 -25.77
C ASN A 6 6.09 -15.17 -26.70
N GLY A 7 6.47 -16.35 -27.22
CA GLY A 7 7.68 -16.50 -28.03
C GLY A 7 8.96 -16.19 -27.24
N LEU A 8 8.94 -16.31 -25.91
CA LEU A 8 10.09 -16.08 -25.05
C LEU A 8 10.63 -17.41 -24.53
N ASP A 9 11.89 -17.69 -24.80
CA ASP A 9 12.58 -18.87 -24.30
C ASP A 9 13.22 -18.57 -22.94
N PRO A 10 12.78 -19.21 -21.85
CA PRO A 10 13.33 -18.98 -20.51
C PRO A 10 14.84 -19.20 -20.39
N SER A 11 15.44 -20.03 -21.25
CA SER A 11 16.88 -20.31 -21.23
C SER A 11 17.75 -19.10 -21.59
N HIS A 12 17.16 -18.05 -22.18
CA HIS A 12 17.84 -16.81 -22.54
C HIS A 12 17.83 -15.76 -21.42
N TYR A 13 17.23 -16.06 -20.25
CA TYR A 13 17.08 -15.10 -19.17
C TYR A 13 17.88 -15.49 -17.92
N VAL A 14 18.52 -14.51 -17.30
CA VAL A 14 19.26 -14.68 -16.04
C VAL A 14 18.32 -14.96 -14.87
N SER A 15 17.09 -14.43 -14.92
CA SER A 15 16.10 -14.61 -13.85
C SER A 15 14.67 -14.54 -14.38
N ALA A 16 13.74 -15.15 -13.66
CA ALA A 16 12.32 -15.12 -14.01
C ALA A 16 11.74 -13.69 -14.09
N PRO A 17 12.05 -12.73 -13.18
CA PRO A 17 11.57 -11.35 -13.31
C PRO A 17 11.95 -10.68 -14.62
N GLY A 18 13.17 -10.90 -15.13
CA GLY A 18 13.60 -10.35 -16.43
C GLY A 18 12.74 -10.88 -17.57
N MET A 19 12.49 -12.19 -17.59
CA MET A 19 11.60 -12.82 -18.57
C MET A 19 10.16 -12.30 -18.47
N PHE A 20 9.64 -12.13 -17.25
CA PHE A 20 8.29 -11.61 -17.04
C PHE A 20 8.15 -10.15 -17.49
N ASN A 21 9.18 -9.33 -17.30
CA ASN A 21 9.19 -7.94 -17.76
C ASN A 21 9.12 -7.86 -19.29
N ASP A 22 9.92 -8.66 -19.99
CA ASP A 22 9.87 -8.74 -21.45
C ASP A 22 8.52 -9.28 -21.95
N SER A 23 7.94 -10.26 -21.24
CA SER A 23 6.60 -10.77 -21.57
C SER A 23 5.53 -9.69 -21.41
N LEU A 24 5.62 -8.89 -20.34
CA LEU A 24 4.74 -7.75 -20.09
C LEU A 24 4.82 -6.74 -21.23
N TYR A 25 6.02 -6.24 -21.57
CA TYR A 25 6.17 -5.26 -22.65
C TYR A 25 5.72 -5.79 -24.01
N LYS A 26 6.01 -7.06 -24.31
CA LYS A 26 5.61 -7.67 -25.57
C LYS A 26 4.09 -7.84 -25.69
N SER A 27 3.42 -8.14 -24.58
CA SER A 27 1.97 -8.34 -24.56
C SER A 27 1.18 -7.04 -24.49
N SER A 28 1.66 -6.03 -23.76
CA SER A 28 0.99 -4.73 -23.65
C SER A 28 1.28 -3.80 -24.82
N GLY A 29 2.45 -3.91 -25.45
CA GLY A 29 2.92 -2.94 -26.45
C GLY A 29 3.24 -1.56 -25.86
N VAL A 30 3.22 -1.43 -24.54
CA VAL A 30 3.47 -0.18 -23.81
C VAL A 30 4.97 0.06 -23.69
N GLU A 31 5.38 1.30 -23.91
CA GLU A 31 6.74 1.77 -23.68
C GLU A 31 6.81 2.55 -22.36
N LEU A 32 7.57 2.07 -21.39
CA LEU A 32 7.84 2.84 -20.17
C LEU A 32 8.96 3.85 -20.42
N LYS A 33 8.69 5.12 -20.12
CA LYS A 33 9.67 6.19 -20.25
C LYS A 33 10.56 6.26 -19.02
N LEU A 34 11.86 6.40 -19.26
CA LEU A 34 12.85 6.51 -18.21
C LEU A 34 12.68 7.83 -17.47
N MET A 35 12.64 7.78 -16.13
CA MET A 35 12.77 8.98 -15.30
C MET A 35 14.20 9.51 -15.40
N THR A 36 14.36 10.73 -15.92
CA THR A 36 15.67 11.39 -16.05
C THR A 36 15.91 12.44 -14.96
N ASP A 37 14.85 12.88 -14.27
CA ASP A 37 14.92 13.82 -13.16
C ASP A 37 15.06 13.07 -11.82
N MET A 38 16.06 13.47 -11.02
CA MET A 38 16.36 12.79 -9.76
C MET A 38 15.36 13.11 -8.65
N ASP A 39 14.80 14.32 -8.62
CA ASP A 39 13.84 14.74 -7.62
C ASP A 39 12.50 14.01 -7.83
N GLU A 40 12.08 13.87 -9.08
CA GLU A 40 10.91 13.05 -9.46
C GLU A 40 11.11 11.58 -9.07
N TYR A 41 12.28 11.02 -9.38
CA TYR A 41 12.63 9.65 -8.98
C TYR A 41 12.59 9.47 -7.46
N LEU A 42 13.13 10.43 -6.69
CA LEU A 42 13.10 10.37 -5.23
C LEU A 42 11.69 10.46 -4.67
N ILE A 43 10.81 11.28 -5.25
CA ILE A 43 9.39 11.33 -4.85
C ILE A 43 8.73 9.97 -5.05
N VAL A 44 8.88 9.36 -6.24
CA VAL A 44 8.32 8.03 -6.52
C VAL A 44 8.90 6.99 -5.55
N LYS A 45 10.22 6.95 -5.39
CA LYS A 45 10.91 6.03 -4.48
C LYS A 45 10.44 6.20 -3.03
N ASN A 46 10.29 7.44 -2.57
CA ASN A 46 9.80 7.77 -1.24
C ASN A 46 8.31 7.49 -1.08
N GLY A 47 7.55 7.30 -2.16
CA GLY A 47 6.16 6.84 -2.14
C GLY A 47 5.98 5.32 -2.12
N ILE A 48 7.00 4.54 -2.50
CA ILE A 48 6.88 3.07 -2.55
C ILE A 48 6.68 2.50 -1.14
N ARG A 49 5.61 1.72 -0.98
CA ARG A 49 5.28 0.94 0.21
C ARG A 49 5.17 -0.55 -0.15
N GLY A 50 5.42 -1.42 0.83
CA GLY A 50 5.19 -2.86 0.69
C GLY A 50 3.73 -3.24 0.94
N GLY A 51 3.47 -4.53 1.09
CA GLY A 51 2.16 -5.03 1.49
C GLY A 51 1.71 -4.46 2.84
N MET A 52 0.46 -4.03 2.91
CA MET A 52 -0.14 -3.57 4.17
C MET A 52 -0.19 -4.74 5.15
N THR A 53 0.52 -4.60 6.27
CA THR A 53 0.54 -5.58 7.36
C THR A 53 0.15 -4.86 8.63
N MET A 54 -0.95 -5.30 9.22
CA MET A 54 -1.59 -4.63 10.35
C MET A 54 -1.70 -5.61 11.52
N ALA A 55 -1.51 -5.09 12.74
CA ALA A 55 -1.70 -5.83 13.98
C ALA A 55 -2.96 -5.32 14.70
N CYS A 56 -4.10 -6.01 14.50
CA CYS A 56 -5.37 -5.71 15.17
C CYS A 56 -5.52 -6.58 16.43
N HIS A 57 -6.65 -6.42 17.13
CA HIS A 57 -7.06 -7.35 18.16
C HIS A 57 -7.11 -8.79 17.60
N LYS A 58 -6.10 -9.60 17.96
CA LYS A 58 -5.79 -10.89 17.33
C LYS A 58 -6.79 -12.03 17.59
N TYR A 59 -7.89 -11.76 18.30
CA TYR A 59 -8.80 -12.82 18.75
C TYR A 59 -10.24 -12.53 18.38
N ALA A 60 -10.71 -13.22 17.34
CA ALA A 60 -12.13 -13.37 17.04
C ALA A 60 -12.55 -14.83 17.30
N LYS A 61 -13.69 -15.02 17.95
CA LYS A 61 -14.30 -16.35 18.14
C LYS A 61 -15.74 -16.32 17.64
N ALA A 62 -15.99 -17.14 16.62
CA ALA A 62 -17.34 -17.38 16.12
C ALA A 62 -18.22 -18.04 17.21
N ASN A 63 -19.52 -17.74 17.17
CA ASN A 63 -20.54 -18.41 17.97
C ASN A 63 -21.62 -18.93 17.03
N ASN A 64 -21.46 -20.14 16.52
CA ASN A 64 -22.47 -20.79 15.70
C ASN A 64 -22.55 -22.28 16.03
N LEU A 65 -23.57 -22.96 15.48
CA LEU A 65 -23.88 -24.36 15.78
C LEU A 65 -22.74 -25.34 15.45
N GLN A 66 -21.80 -24.96 14.59
CA GLN A 66 -20.64 -25.78 14.23
C GLN A 66 -19.50 -25.63 15.25
N CYS A 67 -19.55 -24.64 16.13
CA CYS A 67 -18.55 -24.44 17.17
C CYS A 67 -18.81 -25.39 18.36
N PRO A 68 -17.80 -26.14 18.85
CA PRO A 68 -17.95 -27.04 20.01
C PRO A 68 -18.46 -26.36 21.29
N ASN A 69 -18.26 -25.05 21.42
CA ASN A 69 -18.64 -24.25 22.58
C ASN A 69 -19.77 -23.26 22.25
N TYR A 70 -20.67 -23.61 21.33
CA TYR A 70 -21.82 -22.77 20.96
C TYR A 70 -22.66 -22.41 22.18
N LYS A 71 -23.01 -21.13 22.32
CA LYS A 71 -23.90 -20.63 23.36
C LYS A 71 -25.14 -20.02 22.73
N PHE A 72 -26.28 -20.66 22.94
CA PHE A 72 -27.58 -20.16 22.46
C PHE A 72 -27.94 -18.77 23.03
N SER A 73 -27.45 -18.45 24.23
CA SER A 73 -27.66 -17.15 24.88
C SER A 73 -26.85 -15.99 24.26
N LYS A 74 -25.91 -16.27 23.34
CA LYS A 74 -25.11 -15.25 22.68
C LYS A 74 -25.54 -15.09 21.21
N PRO A 75 -25.37 -13.88 20.62
CA PRO A 75 -25.62 -13.67 19.20
C PRO A 75 -24.85 -14.67 18.33
N LYS A 76 -25.46 -15.12 17.22
CA LYS A 76 -24.79 -15.99 16.27
C LYS A 76 -23.74 -15.19 15.50
N SER A 77 -22.54 -15.76 15.33
CA SER A 77 -21.47 -15.14 14.56
C SER A 77 -20.63 -16.17 13.80
N TRP A 78 -20.01 -15.70 12.72
CA TRP A 78 -19.10 -16.44 11.87
C TRP A 78 -17.82 -15.63 11.66
N VAL A 79 -16.73 -16.32 11.34
CA VAL A 79 -15.46 -15.69 10.92
C VAL A 79 -15.30 -15.95 9.44
N LEU A 80 -15.09 -14.89 8.67
CA LEU A 80 -14.78 -14.96 7.25
C LEU A 80 -13.28 -14.74 7.07
N TYR A 81 -12.67 -15.54 6.20
CA TYR A 81 -11.31 -15.35 5.73
C TYR A 81 -11.36 -15.21 4.21
N GLU A 82 -10.87 -14.08 3.72
CA GLU A 82 -10.76 -13.81 2.29
C GLU A 82 -9.28 -13.67 1.93
N ASP A 83 -8.91 -14.28 0.80
CA ASP A 83 -7.59 -14.14 0.20
C ASP A 83 -7.79 -13.82 -1.29
N MET A 84 -7.18 -12.73 -1.74
CA MET A 84 -7.31 -12.30 -3.12
C MET A 84 -6.33 -13.06 -4.01
N ASN A 85 -6.88 -13.93 -4.86
CA ASN A 85 -6.11 -14.62 -5.88
C ASN A 85 -5.35 -13.62 -6.77
N ALA A 86 -4.02 -13.71 -6.77
CA ALA A 86 -3.13 -12.90 -7.60
C ALA A 86 -3.31 -11.37 -7.44
N LEU A 87 -3.40 -10.88 -6.19
CA LEU A 87 -3.56 -9.45 -5.84
C LEU A 87 -2.74 -8.48 -6.72
N TYR A 88 -1.41 -8.67 -6.81
CA TYR A 88 -0.55 -7.77 -7.59
C TYR A 88 -0.84 -7.84 -9.09
N SER A 89 -1.05 -9.03 -9.63
CA SER A 89 -1.41 -9.17 -11.05
C SER A 89 -2.75 -8.51 -11.36
N GLY A 90 -3.74 -8.63 -10.46
CA GLY A 90 -5.02 -7.92 -10.58
C GLY A 90 -4.89 -6.39 -10.46
N ALA A 91 -3.91 -5.89 -9.70
CA ALA A 91 -3.59 -4.45 -9.70
C ALA A 91 -2.91 -4.04 -11.02
N MET A 92 -2.05 -4.89 -11.59
CA MET A 92 -1.37 -4.64 -12.86
C MET A 92 -2.29 -4.69 -14.09
N THR A 93 -3.55 -5.14 -13.96
CA THR A 93 -4.56 -5.02 -15.02
C THR A 93 -5.35 -3.71 -14.97
N GLN A 94 -4.92 -2.75 -14.13
CA GLN A 94 -5.48 -1.41 -14.08
C GLN A 94 -4.57 -0.44 -14.84
N TYR A 95 -5.02 0.79 -15.07
CA TYR A 95 -4.16 1.79 -15.68
C TYR A 95 -2.99 2.13 -14.75
N MET A 96 -1.77 1.97 -15.26
CA MET A 96 -0.53 2.15 -14.53
C MET A 96 0.28 3.32 -15.12
N PRO A 97 1.05 4.06 -14.30
CA PRO A 97 1.93 5.12 -14.79
C PRO A 97 2.96 4.58 -15.81
N THR A 98 3.08 5.26 -16.96
CA THR A 98 4.01 4.91 -18.05
C THR A 98 5.09 5.96 -18.29
N GLU A 99 4.80 7.22 -17.97
CA GLU A 99 5.71 8.35 -18.16
C GLU A 99 5.42 9.44 -17.12
N ILE A 100 6.45 9.91 -16.42
CA ILE A 100 6.35 11.10 -15.57
C ILE A 100 6.44 12.35 -16.46
N LEU A 101 5.48 13.26 -16.32
CA LEU A 101 5.34 14.48 -17.13
C LEU A 101 5.83 15.74 -16.41
N GLY A 102 6.29 15.61 -15.17
CA GLY A 102 6.75 16.73 -14.36
C GLY A 102 6.06 16.86 -13.02
N LYS A 103 6.74 17.59 -12.12
CA LYS A 103 6.16 18.09 -10.86
C LYS A 103 5.34 19.36 -11.13
N VAL A 104 4.15 19.43 -10.56
CA VAL A 104 3.24 20.59 -10.61
C VAL A 104 3.08 21.22 -9.23
N SER A 105 2.85 22.54 -9.19
CA SER A 105 2.63 23.26 -7.94
C SER A 105 1.25 22.94 -7.35
N PRO A 106 1.00 23.21 -6.05
CA PRO A 106 -0.31 22.99 -5.42
C PRO A 106 -1.48 23.63 -6.16
N GLU A 107 -1.27 24.81 -6.75
CA GLU A 107 -2.29 25.59 -7.44
C GLU A 107 -2.68 24.98 -8.80
N GLU A 108 -1.81 24.15 -9.37
CA GLU A 108 -2.01 23.46 -10.64
C GLU A 108 -2.59 22.05 -10.47
N VAL A 109 -2.73 21.57 -9.22
CA VAL A 109 -3.33 20.26 -8.93
C VAL A 109 -4.83 20.34 -9.23
N PRO A 110 -5.37 19.51 -10.14
CA PRO A 110 -6.80 19.51 -10.44
C PRO A 110 -7.60 18.92 -9.29
N ASP A 111 -8.93 18.95 -9.39
CA ASP A 111 -9.78 18.19 -8.47
C ASP A 111 -9.55 16.69 -8.66
N ILE A 112 -8.74 16.12 -7.76
CA ILE A 112 -8.38 14.70 -7.77
C ILE A 112 -9.61 13.80 -7.66
N GLN A 113 -10.70 14.22 -6.99
CA GLN A 113 -11.89 13.39 -6.86
C GLN A 113 -12.64 13.19 -8.19
N SER A 114 -12.39 14.06 -9.17
CA SER A 114 -13.04 14.01 -10.48
C SER A 114 -12.32 13.12 -11.52
N ILE A 115 -11.10 12.68 -11.22
CA ILE A 115 -10.27 11.91 -12.16
C ILE A 115 -10.75 10.45 -12.20
N ALA A 116 -11.22 10.00 -13.36
CA ALA A 116 -11.60 8.60 -13.57
C ALA A 116 -10.35 7.70 -13.67
N PRO A 117 -10.44 6.41 -13.28
CA PRO A 117 -9.28 5.52 -13.23
C PRO A 117 -8.67 5.21 -14.60
N ASP A 118 -9.40 5.41 -15.69
CA ASP A 118 -9.04 5.09 -17.08
C ASP A 118 -8.65 6.32 -17.91
N THR A 119 -8.47 7.49 -17.28
CA THR A 119 -7.97 8.68 -17.97
C THR A 119 -6.50 8.51 -18.38
N GLU A 120 -6.08 9.22 -19.43
CA GLU A 120 -4.66 9.19 -19.87
C GLU A 120 -3.72 9.82 -18.83
N ILE A 121 -4.21 10.78 -18.05
CA ILE A 121 -3.41 11.52 -17.07
C ILE A 121 -3.81 11.13 -15.65
N GLY A 122 -2.80 10.86 -14.81
CA GLY A 122 -2.95 10.65 -13.39
C GLY A 122 -1.95 11.48 -12.57
N TYR A 123 -2.11 11.41 -11.24
CA TYR A 123 -1.30 12.19 -10.31
C TYR A 123 -0.82 11.37 -9.10
N THR A 124 0.40 11.63 -8.65
CA THR A 124 0.91 11.19 -7.35
C THR A 124 1.12 12.43 -6.50
N LEU A 125 0.37 12.55 -5.39
CA LEU A 125 0.36 13.75 -4.57
C LEU A 125 1.35 13.67 -3.41
N GLU A 126 1.93 14.81 -3.05
CA GLU A 126 2.66 15.03 -1.80
C GLU A 126 1.79 15.89 -0.87
N VAL A 127 1.25 15.28 0.19
CA VAL A 127 0.20 15.88 1.03
C VAL A 127 0.43 15.66 2.51
N ASP A 128 -0.11 16.54 3.33
CA ASP A 128 -0.29 16.29 4.77
C ASP A 128 -1.69 15.73 5.02
N LEU A 129 -1.76 14.57 5.68
CA LEU A 129 -3.01 13.86 5.96
C LEU A 129 -3.26 13.73 7.46
N GLU A 130 -4.51 13.83 7.88
CA GLU A 130 -4.94 13.51 9.23
C GLU A 130 -6.20 12.66 9.25
N ALA A 131 -6.25 11.71 10.19
CA ALA A 131 -7.49 11.00 10.51
C ALA A 131 -8.24 11.80 11.58
N PRO A 132 -9.47 12.30 11.31
CA PRO A 132 -10.28 12.96 12.32
C PRO A 132 -10.46 12.11 13.57
N VAL A 133 -10.35 12.71 14.76
CA VAL A 133 -10.40 11.99 16.05
C VAL A 133 -11.65 11.12 16.21
N HIS A 134 -12.81 11.60 15.74
CA HIS A 134 -14.06 10.83 15.80
C HIS A 134 -14.08 9.56 14.91
N LEU A 135 -13.10 9.39 14.01
CA LEU A 135 -12.92 8.20 13.18
C LEU A 135 -11.79 7.28 13.71
N HIS A 136 -11.15 7.61 14.83
CA HIS A 136 -10.03 6.79 15.35
C HIS A 136 -10.48 5.38 15.70
N ASP A 137 -11.64 5.20 16.33
CA ASP A 137 -12.19 3.88 16.62
C ASP A 137 -12.53 3.10 15.35
N TYR A 138 -13.02 3.78 14.31
CA TYR A 138 -13.32 3.16 13.01
C TYR A 138 -12.06 2.66 12.31
N PHE A 139 -10.95 3.41 12.42
CA PHE A 139 -9.67 3.05 11.83
C PHE A 139 -8.77 2.23 12.76
N ALA A 140 -9.18 1.93 13.99
CA ALA A 140 -8.33 1.29 14.99
C ALA A 140 -7.75 -0.04 14.49
N ASP A 141 -8.58 -0.83 13.82
CA ASP A 141 -8.18 -2.11 13.23
C ASP A 141 -7.59 -1.97 11.82
N TYR A 142 -7.66 -0.82 11.16
CA TYR A 142 -7.04 -0.66 9.84
C TYR A 142 -6.71 0.81 9.54
N PRO A 143 -5.66 1.38 10.18
CA PRO A 143 -5.30 2.76 9.90
C PRO A 143 -4.84 2.92 8.45
N LEU A 144 -5.39 3.91 7.75
CA LEU A 144 -5.01 4.23 6.38
C LEU A 144 -3.64 4.91 6.31
N ALA A 145 -3.11 5.07 5.10
CA ALA A 145 -1.86 5.79 4.83
C ALA A 145 -0.65 5.23 5.61
N PRO A 146 -0.24 3.97 5.36
CA PRO A 146 0.93 3.38 6.02
C PRO A 146 2.21 4.15 5.69
N GLU A 147 3.08 4.30 6.68
CA GLU A 147 4.35 5.02 6.58
C GLU A 147 5.51 4.13 7.03
N LYS A 148 6.69 4.38 6.46
CA LYS A 148 7.91 3.73 6.96
C LYS A 148 8.46 4.58 8.11
N GLN A 149 8.66 3.96 9.27
CA GLN A 149 9.31 4.62 10.40
C GLN A 149 10.07 3.63 11.26
N ILE A 150 11.04 4.14 12.03
CA ILE A 150 11.72 3.36 13.06
C ILE A 150 10.82 3.35 14.30
N ILE A 151 10.53 2.17 14.83
CA ILE A 151 9.65 2.01 16.00
C ILE A 151 10.48 2.08 17.28
N PRO A 152 10.38 3.14 18.11
CA PRO A 152 11.14 3.25 19.34
C PRO A 152 10.95 2.04 20.26
N GLU A 153 12.00 1.62 20.98
CA GLU A 153 11.91 0.50 21.92
C GLU A 153 10.85 0.72 23.00
N ASN A 154 10.65 1.96 23.45
CA ASN A 154 9.63 2.31 24.44
C ASN A 154 8.18 2.28 23.91
N TRP A 155 7.98 1.99 22.62
CA TRP A 155 6.64 1.72 22.07
C TRP A 155 6.27 0.24 22.12
N LEU A 156 7.20 -0.63 22.50
CA LEU A 156 6.91 -2.05 22.64
C LEU A 156 5.88 -2.27 23.76
N SER A 157 4.92 -3.16 23.50
CA SER A 157 4.09 -3.69 24.57
C SER A 157 4.95 -4.53 25.51
N LEU A 158 4.52 -4.67 26.78
CA LEU A 158 5.20 -5.54 27.74
C LEU A 158 5.44 -6.96 27.20
N TYR A 159 4.48 -7.50 26.44
CA TYR A 159 4.62 -8.79 25.77
C TYR A 159 5.77 -8.79 24.75
N ASN A 160 5.84 -7.78 23.89
CA ASN A 160 6.92 -7.67 22.89
C ASN A 160 8.28 -7.41 23.56
N GLU A 161 8.34 -6.62 24.65
CA GLU A 161 9.56 -6.43 25.43
C GLU A 161 10.10 -7.76 25.98
N ILE A 162 9.21 -8.60 26.52
CA ILE A 162 9.57 -9.94 27.01
C ILE A 162 10.13 -10.78 25.86
N LEU A 163 9.48 -10.79 24.68
CA LEU A 163 9.96 -11.54 23.52
C LEU A 163 11.32 -11.06 23.01
N VAL A 164 11.55 -9.75 22.99
CA VAL A 164 12.85 -9.17 22.62
C VAL A 164 13.96 -9.62 23.58
N ARG A 165 13.65 -9.69 24.88
CA ARG A 165 14.60 -10.12 25.93
C ARG A 165 14.81 -11.64 25.96
N ASP A 166 13.86 -12.43 25.46
CA ASP A 166 14.03 -13.87 25.31
C ASP A 166 15.10 -14.17 24.24
N LYS A 167 16.21 -14.77 24.67
CA LYS A 167 17.33 -15.10 23.79
C LYS A 167 16.98 -16.12 22.70
N ASN A 168 15.95 -16.95 22.91
CA ASN A 168 15.52 -17.94 21.94
C ASN A 168 14.63 -17.34 20.84
N VAL A 169 14.08 -16.14 21.07
CA VAL A 169 13.14 -15.48 20.15
C VAL A 169 13.72 -14.19 19.58
N GLY A 170 14.12 -13.26 20.44
CA GLY A 170 14.57 -11.91 20.07
C GLY A 170 16.07 -11.67 20.22
N GLU A 171 16.86 -12.74 20.39
CA GLU A 171 18.32 -12.67 20.62
C GLU A 171 18.74 -11.84 21.85
N GLY A 172 17.80 -11.46 22.71
CA GLY A 172 18.04 -10.65 23.90
C GLY A 172 18.33 -9.18 23.65
N LYS A 173 18.05 -8.65 22.45
CA LYS A 173 18.33 -7.24 22.09
C LYS A 173 17.28 -6.66 21.15
N TYR A 174 16.90 -5.41 21.40
CA TYR A 174 16.11 -4.66 20.45
C TYR A 174 16.96 -4.33 19.20
N VAL A 175 16.39 -4.56 18.01
CA VAL A 175 17.02 -4.22 16.73
C VAL A 175 16.22 -3.12 16.06
N SER A 176 16.85 -1.95 15.92
CA SER A 176 16.28 -0.82 15.21
C SER A 176 16.26 -1.08 13.71
N GLY A 177 15.16 -0.69 13.07
CA GLY A 177 15.01 -0.74 11.62
C GLY A 177 13.71 -0.09 11.18
N GLU A 178 13.70 0.40 9.94
CA GLU A 178 12.49 0.92 9.33
C GLU A 178 11.45 -0.19 9.19
N LYS A 179 10.23 0.08 9.67
CA LYS A 179 9.06 -0.79 9.51
C LYS A 179 7.96 -0.01 8.83
N LEU A 180 7.23 -0.67 7.94
CA LEU A 180 5.98 -0.14 7.43
C LEU A 180 4.93 -0.28 8.52
N VAL A 181 4.34 0.82 8.97
CA VAL A 181 3.36 0.83 10.04
C VAL A 181 2.14 1.66 9.70
N GLN A 182 1.02 1.23 10.24
CA GLN A 182 -0.28 1.88 10.14
C GLN A 182 -0.56 2.53 11.49
N THR A 183 -0.36 3.84 11.57
CA THR A 183 -0.62 4.65 12.76
C THR A 183 -1.65 5.73 12.43
N LEU A 184 -2.38 6.20 13.45
CA LEU A 184 -3.30 7.33 13.30
C LEU A 184 -2.62 8.71 13.45
N PHE A 185 -1.28 8.74 13.50
CA PHE A 185 -0.54 9.99 13.52
C PHE A 185 -0.77 10.79 12.24
N THR A 186 -0.71 12.11 12.36
CA THR A 186 -0.70 13.01 11.21
C THR A 186 0.45 12.63 10.28
N LYS A 187 0.14 12.45 9.01
CA LYS A 187 1.13 12.16 7.96
C LYS A 187 1.61 13.48 7.39
N LYS A 188 2.92 13.62 7.24
CA LYS A 188 3.56 14.81 6.67
C LYS A 188 4.31 14.45 5.40
N ASN A 189 4.19 15.29 4.37
CA ASN A 189 4.80 15.06 3.05
C ASN A 189 4.52 13.63 2.52
N TYR A 190 3.30 13.15 2.74
CA TYR A 190 2.89 11.79 2.39
C TYR A 190 2.69 11.70 0.88
N ILE A 191 3.43 10.78 0.25
CA ILE A 191 3.33 10.51 -1.18
C ILE A 191 2.24 9.47 -1.44
N VAL A 192 1.24 9.79 -2.26
CA VAL A 192 0.06 8.94 -2.50
C VAL A 192 -0.42 9.01 -3.94
N HIS A 193 -0.69 7.85 -4.54
CA HIS A 193 -1.33 7.74 -5.85
C HIS A 193 -2.78 8.25 -5.79
N TYR A 194 -3.26 8.94 -6.84
CA TYR A 194 -4.57 9.58 -6.83
C TYR A 194 -5.74 8.62 -6.48
N GLN A 195 -5.72 7.37 -6.94
CA GLN A 195 -6.79 6.41 -6.61
C GLN A 195 -6.80 6.02 -5.12
N ALA A 196 -5.61 5.87 -4.51
CA ALA A 196 -5.51 5.64 -3.08
C ALA A 196 -5.94 6.88 -2.29
N PHE A 197 -5.58 8.07 -2.78
CA PHE A 197 -6.04 9.35 -2.23
C PHE A 197 -7.57 9.47 -2.27
N GLN A 198 -8.22 9.18 -3.40
CA GLN A 198 -9.67 9.12 -3.53
C GLN A 198 -10.30 8.17 -2.51
N THR A 199 -9.70 6.99 -2.35
CA THR A 199 -10.12 6.02 -1.32
C THR A 199 -10.02 6.61 0.09
N TYR A 200 -8.91 7.28 0.40
CA TYR A 200 -8.71 7.91 1.72
C TYR A 200 -9.74 9.02 1.99
N MET A 201 -10.03 9.86 0.99
CA MET A 201 -11.05 10.91 1.10
C MET A 201 -12.44 10.32 1.31
N LYS A 202 -12.77 9.25 0.58
CA LYS A 202 -14.04 8.51 0.74
C LYS A 202 -14.22 7.97 2.16
N PHE A 203 -13.15 7.54 2.81
CA PHE A 203 -13.19 7.06 4.20
C PHE A 203 -13.13 8.20 5.23
N GLY A 204 -13.02 9.46 4.82
CA GLY A 204 -13.07 10.62 5.71
C GLY A 204 -11.70 11.10 6.23
N MET A 205 -10.59 10.65 5.64
CA MET A 205 -9.29 11.29 5.88
C MET A 205 -9.34 12.75 5.42
N LYS A 206 -8.66 13.64 6.15
CA LYS A 206 -8.58 15.06 5.80
C LYS A 206 -7.21 15.40 5.25
N VAL A 207 -7.21 16.23 4.21
CA VAL A 207 -5.99 16.89 3.72
C VAL A 207 -5.83 18.20 4.48
N THR A 208 -4.69 18.37 5.13
CA THR A 208 -4.34 19.64 5.81
C THR A 208 -3.48 20.54 4.94
N LYS A 209 -2.72 19.95 4.00
CA LYS A 209 -1.91 20.69 3.03
C LYS A 209 -1.62 19.84 1.79
N ILE A 210 -1.64 20.48 0.61
CA ILE A 210 -1.06 19.94 -0.63
C ILE A 210 0.26 20.67 -0.86
N HIS A 211 1.36 19.93 -1.01
CA HIS A 211 2.69 20.51 -1.25
C HIS A 211 3.07 20.48 -2.73
N SER A 212 2.67 19.43 -3.43
CA SER A 212 2.88 19.28 -4.88
C SER A 212 2.17 18.03 -5.41
N ALA A 213 2.21 17.82 -6.73
CA ALA A 213 1.93 16.51 -7.32
C ALA A 213 2.89 16.22 -8.47
N LEU A 214 3.19 14.93 -8.69
CA LEU A 214 3.77 14.44 -9.94
C LEU A 214 2.64 14.10 -10.91
N LYS A 215 2.64 14.73 -12.07
CA LYS A 215 1.75 14.41 -13.18
C LYS A 215 2.37 13.27 -13.99
N PHE A 216 1.57 12.30 -14.43
CA PHE A 216 2.05 11.21 -15.26
C PHE A 216 1.03 10.81 -16.33
N ARG A 217 1.52 10.22 -17.43
CA ARG A 217 0.68 9.42 -18.34
C ARG A 217 0.49 8.03 -17.74
N GLN A 218 -0.69 7.46 -17.95
CA GLN A 218 -1.01 6.09 -17.58
C GLN A 218 -1.73 5.38 -18.72
N SER A 219 -1.54 4.08 -18.82
CA SER A 219 -2.25 3.20 -19.75
C SER A 219 -2.56 1.87 -19.09
N LEU A 220 -3.50 1.14 -19.69
CA LEU A 220 -3.71 -0.28 -19.41
C LEU A 220 -2.46 -1.10 -19.76
#